data_AF-A0A8J8FA44-F1
#
_entry.id   AF-A0A8J8FA44-F1
#
_cell.length_a   1.000
_cell.length_b   1.000
_cell.length_c   1.000
_cell.angle_alpha   90.00
_cell.angle_beta   90.00
_cell.angle_gamma   90.00
#
_symmetry.space_group_name_H-M   'P 1'
#
loop_
_entity.id
_entity.type
_entity.pdbx_description
1 polymer ?
#
loop_
_entity_poly.entity_id
_entity_poly.type
_entity_poly.pdbx_seq_one_letter_code
_entity_poly.pdbx_strand_id
1 'polypeptide(L)'
;MYDEEDDFMYGDIVYDEVPADPEDRVVVNLPQKVANQWEVNGGTLADQNPACPPEDDVVIVVLLEEFDEYMPNWDQREEEIPLEQLEKDNVPYRPYPSMRLDRVADSHLR
;
A
#
# COMPACT_ATOMS: atom_id res chain seq x y z
N MET A 1 15.99 -22.11 4.57
CA MET A 1 16.17 -21.02 3.62
C MET A 1 15.17 -19.99 4.08
N TYR A 2 15.64 -18.85 4.58
CA TYR A 2 14.74 -17.73 4.81
C TYR A 2 14.46 -17.25 3.39
N ASP A 3 13.23 -17.45 2.91
CA ASP A 3 12.80 -16.75 1.70
C ASP A 3 13.10 -15.28 1.98
N GLU A 4 13.89 -14.65 1.11
CA GLU A 4 14.07 -13.20 1.15
C GLU A 4 12.65 -12.63 1.10
N GLU A 5 12.23 -12.04 2.22
CA GLU A 5 10.92 -11.43 2.39
C GLU A 5 10.73 -10.49 1.21
N ASP A 6 9.67 -10.73 0.45
CA ASP A 6 9.29 -9.98 -0.73
C ASP A 6 8.73 -8.62 -0.29
N ASP A 7 9.59 -7.82 0.35
CA ASP A 7 9.24 -6.52 0.90
C ASP A 7 8.65 -5.66 -0.21
N PHE A 8 7.48 -5.09 0.07
CA PHE A 8 6.85 -4.16 -0.86
C PHE A 8 7.77 -2.96 -1.07
N MET A 9 7.77 -2.45 -2.30
CA MET A 9 8.45 -1.22 -2.66
C MET A 9 7.51 -0.28 -3.43
N TYR A 10 7.87 1.00 -3.48
CA TYR A 10 7.16 1.95 -4.32
C TYR A 10 7.02 1.44 -5.75
N GLY A 11 5.81 1.51 -6.30
CA GLY A 11 5.51 1.10 -7.67
C GLY A 11 5.12 -0.37 -7.84
N ASP A 12 5.19 -1.19 -6.79
CA ASP A 12 4.61 -2.55 -6.85
C ASP A 12 3.09 -2.48 -7.10
N ILE A 13 2.59 -3.37 -7.95
CA ILE A 13 1.15 -3.55 -8.15
C ILE A 13 0.66 -4.69 -7.27
N VAL A 14 -0.38 -4.42 -6.50
CA VAL A 14 -0.92 -5.33 -5.49
C VAL A 14 -2.43 -5.44 -5.57
N TYR A 15 -2.96 -6.54 -5.05
CA TYR A 15 -4.39 -6.77 -4.82
C TYR A 15 -4.69 -7.00 -3.34
N ASP A 16 -5.88 -6.58 -2.90
CA ASP A 16 -6.47 -7.02 -1.62
C ASP A 16 -7.11 -8.39 -1.84
N GLU A 17 -6.71 -9.41 -1.09
CA GLU A 17 -7.21 -10.79 -1.25
C GLU A 17 -8.69 -10.98 -0.85
N VAL A 18 -9.26 -10.04 -0.10
CA VAL A 18 -10.60 -10.18 0.49
C VAL A 18 -11.76 -10.07 -0.52
N PRO A 19 -11.82 -9.07 -1.43
CA PRO A 19 -12.88 -9.00 -2.43
C PRO A 19 -12.78 -10.11 -3.50
N ALA A 20 -13.93 -10.55 -4.01
CA ALA A 20 -14.01 -11.57 -5.06
C ALA A 20 -13.54 -11.08 -6.45
N ASP A 21 -13.48 -9.77 -6.65
CA ASP A 21 -12.99 -9.10 -7.85
C ASP A 21 -12.09 -7.94 -7.39
N PRO A 22 -10.79 -8.22 -7.14
CA PRO A 22 -9.89 -7.22 -6.60
C PRO A 22 -9.45 -6.23 -7.68
N GLU A 23 -9.41 -4.94 -7.31
CA GLU A 23 -8.93 -3.85 -8.16
C GLU A 23 -7.42 -3.63 -7.97
N ASP A 24 -6.71 -3.33 -9.06
CA ASP A 24 -5.27 -3.07 -9.06
C ASP A 24 -4.95 -1.85 -8.22
N ARG A 25 -3.93 -1.99 -7.37
CA ARG A 25 -3.47 -0.89 -6.51
C ARG A 25 -1.97 -0.75 -6.63
N VAL A 26 -1.50 0.49 -6.63
CA VAL A 26 -0.07 0.83 -6.66
C VAL A 26 0.39 1.12 -5.24
N VAL A 27 1.50 0.53 -4.82
CA VAL A 27 2.19 0.92 -3.58
C VAL A 27 2.79 2.31 -3.76
N VAL A 28 2.31 3.28 -2.97
CA VAL A 28 2.73 4.68 -3.09
C VAL A 28 3.59 5.16 -1.93
N ASN A 29 3.50 4.54 -0.75
CA ASN A 29 4.28 4.93 0.43
C ASN A 29 4.43 3.77 1.44
N LEU A 30 5.59 3.72 2.09
CA LEU A 30 5.96 2.75 3.12
C LEU A 30 6.39 3.50 4.39
N PRO A 31 5.46 3.83 5.30
CA PRO A 31 5.70 4.70 6.43
C PRO A 31 6.62 4.14 7.52
N GLN A 32 7.15 2.92 7.36
CA GLN A 32 8.00 2.22 8.35
C GLN A 32 7.30 2.14 9.72
N LYS A 33 6.01 1.78 9.68
CA LYS A 33 5.13 1.60 10.85
C LYS A 33 4.41 0.27 10.73
N VAL A 34 4.08 -0.30 11.87
CA VAL A 34 3.27 -1.52 11.97
C VAL A 34 1.79 -1.22 12.20
N ALA A 35 0.92 -2.18 11.91
CA ALA A 35 -0.54 -2.01 11.89
C ALA A 35 -1.13 -1.55 13.24
N ASN A 36 -0.56 -1.96 14.38
CA ASN A 36 -1.00 -1.52 15.71
C ASN A 36 -0.51 -0.11 16.11
N GLN A 37 0.34 0.52 15.29
CA GLN A 37 0.81 1.90 15.47
C GLN A 37 0.16 2.87 14.47
N TRP A 38 -0.58 2.34 13.49
CA TRP A 38 -1.27 3.14 12.49
C TRP A 38 -2.69 3.45 12.94
N GLU A 39 -2.93 4.71 13.32
CA GLU A 39 -4.25 5.16 13.75
C GLU A 39 -5.21 5.31 12.58
N VAL A 40 -6.42 4.81 12.77
CA VAL A 40 -7.56 4.94 11.85
C VAL A 40 -8.79 5.34 12.65
N ASN A 41 -9.84 5.80 11.97
CA ASN A 41 -11.05 6.22 12.68
C ASN A 41 -11.64 5.08 13.53
N GLY A 42 -11.56 5.21 14.85
CA GLY A 42 -12.10 4.26 15.81
C GLY A 42 -11.13 3.18 16.31
N GLY A 43 -9.82 3.29 16.04
CA GLY A 43 -8.81 2.35 16.55
C GLY A 43 -7.51 2.39 15.76
N THR A 44 -6.89 1.22 15.61
CA THR A 44 -5.68 1.01 14.81
C THR A 44 -5.98 0.19 13.55
N LEU A 45 -5.06 0.18 12.59
CA LEU A 45 -5.19 -0.65 11.40
C LEU A 45 -5.30 -2.13 11.78
N ALA A 46 -4.59 -2.56 12.82
CA ALA A 46 -4.71 -3.90 13.38
C ALA A 46 -6.14 -4.20 13.90
N ASP A 47 -6.80 -3.24 14.56
CA ASP A 47 -8.18 -3.43 15.05
C ASP A 47 -9.19 -3.64 13.90
N GLN A 48 -8.95 -3.00 12.75
CA GLN A 48 -9.79 -3.18 11.56
C GLN A 48 -9.45 -4.46 10.77
N ASN A 49 -8.27 -5.04 10.99
CA ASN A 49 -7.76 -6.22 10.29
C ASN A 49 -7.36 -7.33 11.28
N PRO A 50 -8.30 -7.88 12.08
CA PRO A 50 -7.99 -8.84 13.14
C PRO A 50 -7.49 -10.20 12.65
N ALA A 51 -7.58 -10.46 11.33
CA ALA A 51 -7.02 -11.66 10.70
C ALA A 51 -5.51 -11.53 10.42
N CYS A 52 -4.99 -10.30 10.37
CA CYS A 52 -3.58 -9.99 10.16
C CYS A 52 -2.87 -9.82 11.51
N PRO A 53 -1.58 -10.19 11.63
CA PRO A 53 -0.79 -9.85 12.80
C PRO A 53 -0.77 -8.33 13.08
N PRO A 54 -0.83 -7.91 14.35
CA PRO A 54 -0.79 -6.49 14.70
C PRO A 54 0.57 -5.83 14.42
N GLU A 55 1.61 -6.64 14.23
CA GLU A 55 2.98 -6.22 13.92
C GLU A 55 3.27 -6.19 12.41
N ASP A 56 2.27 -6.47 11.56
CA ASP A 56 2.43 -6.36 10.10
C ASP A 56 2.77 -4.94 9.68
N ASP A 57 3.66 -4.80 8.70
CA ASP A 57 4.01 -3.51 8.13
C ASP A 57 2.81 -2.86 7.43
N VAL A 58 2.73 -1.55 7.56
CA VAL A 58 1.71 -0.74 6.91
C VAL A 58 2.18 -0.42 5.50
N VAL A 59 1.36 -0.76 4.51
CA VAL A 59 1.56 -0.43 3.11
C VAL A 59 0.47 0.56 2.70
N ILE A 60 0.86 1.66 2.08
CA ILE A 60 -0.09 2.65 1.56
C ILE A 60 -0.24 2.46 0.07
N VAL A 61 -1.49 2.33 -0.37
CA VAL A 61 -1.80 2.07 -1.78
C VAL A 61 -2.87 3.04 -2.31
N VAL A 62 -2.85 3.25 -3.63
CA VAL A 62 -3.87 4.00 -4.38
C VAL A 62 -4.39 3.09 -5.50
N LEU A 63 -5.65 3.24 -5.92
CA LEU A 63 -6.16 2.53 -7.09
C LEU A 63 -5.34 2.90 -8.32
N LEU A 64 -4.92 1.91 -9.11
CA LEU A 64 -4.08 2.13 -10.28
C LEU A 64 -4.75 3.10 -11.27
N GLU A 65 -6.03 2.91 -11.57
CA GLU A 65 -6.78 3.78 -12.47
C GLU A 65 -6.83 5.25 -11.99
N GLU A 66 -7.10 5.47 -10.70
CA GLU A 66 -7.13 6.82 -10.10
C GLU A 66 -5.73 7.45 -10.08
N PHE A 67 -4.70 6.62 -9.86
CA PHE A 67 -3.32 7.07 -9.78
C PHE A 67 -2.73 7.40 -11.15
N ASP A 68 -3.09 6.64 -12.19
CA ASP A 68 -2.77 6.94 -13.58
C ASP A 68 -3.38 8.27 -14.03
N GLU A 69 -4.61 8.59 -13.61
CA GLU A 69 -5.23 9.88 -13.91
C GLU A 69 -4.55 11.05 -13.19
N TYR A 70 -4.21 10.87 -11.92
CA TYR A 70 -3.57 11.91 -11.10
C TYR A 70 -2.10 12.14 -11.48
N MET A 71 -1.33 11.07 -11.66
CA MET A 71 0.11 11.11 -11.92
C MET A 71 0.51 10.11 -13.01
N PRO A 72 0.23 10.38 -14.30
CA PRO A 72 0.43 9.42 -15.39
C PRO A 72 1.87 8.92 -15.65
N ASN A 73 2.87 9.48 -14.96
CA ASN A 73 4.28 9.08 -15.06
C ASN A 73 4.82 8.64 -13.69
N TRP A 74 3.96 8.09 -12.82
CA TRP A 74 4.37 7.59 -11.52
C TRP A 74 5.39 6.44 -11.66
N ASP A 75 5.28 5.66 -12.72
CA ASP A 75 6.18 4.56 -13.14
C ASP A 75 7.58 5.03 -13.60
N GLN A 76 7.83 6.34 -13.62
CA GLN A 76 9.13 6.94 -13.90
C GLN A 76 9.78 7.51 -12.64
N ARG A 77 9.09 7.49 -11.50
CA ARG A 77 9.57 8.08 -10.25
C ARG A 77 10.42 7.10 -9.47
N GLU A 78 11.51 7.58 -8.89
CA GLU A 78 12.42 6.75 -8.07
C GLU A 78 12.09 6.79 -6.58
N GLU A 79 11.09 7.60 -6.18
CA GLU A 79 10.78 7.88 -4.78
C GLU A 79 9.28 7.77 -4.50
N GLU A 80 8.97 7.26 -3.31
CA GLU A 80 7.64 7.24 -2.70
C GLU A 80 6.96 8.61 -2.72
N ILE A 81 5.63 8.60 -2.68
CA ILE A 81 4.85 9.83 -2.55
C ILE A 81 4.58 10.11 -1.08
N PRO A 82 4.99 11.27 -0.55
CA PRO A 82 4.64 11.67 0.81
C PRO A 82 3.12 11.75 0.99
N LEU A 83 2.62 11.22 2.10
CA LEU A 83 1.18 11.26 2.42
C LEU A 83 0.61 12.67 2.43
N GLU A 84 1.37 13.64 2.94
CA GLU A 84 0.97 15.06 2.93
C GLU A 84 0.68 15.58 1.51
N GLN A 85 1.37 15.05 0.49
CA GLN A 85 1.11 15.39 -0.91
C GLN A 85 -0.21 14.77 -1.38
N LEU A 86 -0.44 13.49 -1.12
CA LEU A 86 -1.69 12.81 -1.49
C LEU A 86 -2.90 13.50 -0.83
N GLU A 87 -2.78 13.89 0.44
CA GLU A 87 -3.82 14.63 1.17
C GLU A 87 -4.07 16.01 0.56
N LYS A 88 -3.00 16.76 0.28
CA LYS A 88 -3.10 18.09 -0.33
C LYS A 88 -3.78 18.05 -1.69
N ASP A 89 -3.46 17.03 -2.48
CA ASP A 89 -3.95 16.88 -3.84
C ASP A 89 -5.29 16.10 -3.90
N ASN A 90 -5.85 15.73 -2.74
CA ASN A 90 -7.11 14.97 -2.58
C ASN A 90 -7.10 13.62 -3.31
N VAL A 91 -5.94 12.96 -3.33
CA VAL A 91 -5.78 11.62 -3.90
C VAL A 91 -6.19 10.59 -2.84
N PRO A 92 -7.21 9.75 -3.10
CA PRO A 92 -7.66 8.76 -2.14
C PRO A 92 -6.62 7.65 -1.98
N TYR A 93 -6.07 7.51 -0.78
CA TYR A 93 -5.16 6.41 -0.43
C TYR A 93 -5.77 5.51 0.64
N ARG A 94 -5.29 4.27 0.73
CA ARG A 94 -5.70 3.32 1.77
C ARG A 94 -4.49 2.62 2.41
N PRO A 95 -4.44 2.54 3.74
CA PRO A 95 -3.48 1.71 4.45
C PRO A 95 -3.95 0.25 4.51
N TYR A 96 -3.02 -0.69 4.35
CA TYR A 96 -3.23 -2.12 4.51
C TYR A 96 -2.08 -2.76 5.31
N PRO A 97 -2.35 -3.78 6.14
CA PRO A 97 -1.29 -4.67 6.62
C PRO A 97 -0.67 -5.42 5.43
N SER A 98 0.65 -5.57 5.41
CA SER A 98 1.39 -6.18 4.31
C SER A 98 0.88 -7.59 3.95
N MET A 99 0.59 -8.45 4.95
CA MET A 99 0.10 -9.81 4.70
C MET A 99 -1.32 -9.90 4.11
N ARG A 100 -2.02 -8.77 3.95
CA ARG A 100 -3.33 -8.73 3.28
C ARG A 100 -3.21 -8.52 1.77
N LEU A 101 -2.02 -8.16 1.32
CA LEU A 101 -1.75 -7.78 -0.05
C LEU A 101 -0.96 -8.88 -0.76
N ASP A 102 -1.42 -9.21 -1.96
CA ASP A 102 -0.68 -10.06 -2.90
C ASP A 102 -0.02 -9.18 -3.95
N ARG A 103 1.30 -9.32 -4.14
CA ARG A 103 2.01 -8.65 -5.24
C ARG A 103 1.75 -9.39 -6.56
N VAL A 104 1.32 -8.65 -7.57
CA VAL A 104 0.97 -9.20 -8.89
C VAL A 104 1.82 -8.67 -10.03
N ALA A 105 2.41 -7.49 -9.88
CA ALA A 105 3.45 -7.00 -10.76
C ALA A 105 4.51 -6.25 -9.96
N ASP A 106 5.74 -6.37 -10.42
CA ASP A 106 6.89 -5.76 -9.78
C ASP A 106 7.00 -4.28 -10.13
N SER A 107 7.49 -3.51 -9.16
CA SER A 107 7.89 -2.12 -9.37
C SER A 107 8.85 -1.97 -10.54
N HIS A 108 8.74 -0.83 -11.24
CA HIS A 108 9.70 -0.39 -12.24
C HIS A 108 11.11 -0.10 -11.67
N LEU A 109 11.26 -0.13 -10.34
CA LEU A 109 12.54 0.08 -9.64
C LEU A 109 13.29 -1.22 -9.33
N ARG A 110 12.72 -2.38 -9.66
CA ARG A 110 13.36 -3.69 -9.41
C ARG A 110 14.35 -4.10 -10.50
#